data_AF-A0A6D2I8X4-F1
#
_entry.id   AF-A0A6D2I8X4-F1
#
_cell.length_a   1.000
_cell.length_b   1.000
_cell.length_c   1.000
_cell.angle_alpha   90.00
_cell.angle_beta   90.00
_cell.angle_gamma   90.00
#
_symmetry.space_group_name_H-M   'P 1'
#
loop_
_entity.id
_entity.type
_entity.pdbx_description
1 polymer ?
#
loop_
_entity_poly.entity_id
_entity_poly.type
_entity_poly.pdbx_seq_one_letter_code
_entity_poly.pdbx_strand_id
1 'polypeptide(L)'
;MMDEVFPVLSEIPVQLRTHFQQMISWLDQADDVLPRYEIFEHIYQVLDEEGTLRCLFKEPQDGSEVSAKKEACVYLLDHPYNNQRSRSENIYGYAGVLPTVFVRFTKGNRNMMGVLIDYVETVGNVAEYSTRYPHAPISAAQMEKVAMLDLRLGNMDRNPDNMLVRLDDGGSPHVIPIDHEMIFANEVQNYNIVSPPPHWLQLHERSVVDVNKEFSAESVSYLERLQPEEDIEFLTRCGWEPGMVFGERFKIFTAFLKTGVSLGITVYHLGLIAAYKCDDMTFNLQDIVEHVERDEAFVANVNIAIWDRLTDYNEE
;
A
#
# COMPACT_ATOMS: atom_id res chain seq x y z
N MET A 1 -7.02 -27.26 5.64
CA MET A 1 -5.57 -27.43 5.93
C MET A 1 -4.83 -26.53 4.96
N MET A 2 -4.08 -25.57 5.51
CA MET A 2 -3.28 -24.64 4.72
C MET A 2 -2.00 -25.33 4.22
N ASP A 3 -1.74 -25.20 2.93
CA ASP A 3 -0.55 -25.70 2.25
C ASP A 3 0.61 -24.68 2.38
N GLU A 4 0.29 -23.39 2.35
CA GLU A 4 1.26 -22.29 2.45
C GLU A 4 0.60 -21.06 3.09
N VAL A 5 1.36 -20.31 3.89
CA VAL A 5 0.93 -19.04 4.50
C VAL A 5 2.07 -18.04 4.41
N PHE A 6 1.77 -16.83 3.95
CA PHE A 6 2.69 -15.68 3.98
C PHE A 6 2.01 -14.47 4.62
N PRO A 7 2.59 -13.84 5.65
CA PRO A 7 3.89 -14.15 6.26
C PRO A 7 3.92 -15.47 7.04
N VAL A 8 5.12 -16.03 7.19
CA VAL A 8 5.40 -17.11 8.15
C VAL A 8 5.06 -16.61 9.56
N LEU A 9 4.04 -17.20 10.16
CA LEU A 9 3.43 -16.73 11.40
C LEU A 9 4.38 -16.70 12.60
N SER A 10 5.44 -17.51 12.61
CA SER A 10 6.47 -17.49 13.67
C SER A 10 7.39 -16.27 13.62
N GLU A 11 7.48 -15.60 12.47
CA GLU A 11 8.40 -14.48 12.22
C GLU A 11 7.77 -13.11 12.49
N ILE A 12 6.47 -13.10 12.84
CA ILE A 12 5.72 -11.88 13.16
C ILE A 12 5.37 -11.80 14.67
N PRO A 13 5.12 -10.58 15.19
CA PRO A 13 4.71 -10.35 16.58
C PRO A 13 3.46 -11.13 16.99
N VAL A 14 3.30 -11.35 18.30
CA VAL A 14 2.32 -12.31 18.84
C VAL A 14 0.88 -11.89 18.52
N GLN A 15 0.57 -10.61 18.64
CA GLN A 15 -0.77 -10.07 18.38
C GLN A 15 -1.16 -10.24 16.90
N LEU A 16 -0.24 -9.95 15.98
CA LEU A 16 -0.45 -10.15 14.54
C LEU A 16 -0.61 -11.63 14.20
N ARG A 17 0.24 -12.49 14.80
CA ARG A 17 0.14 -13.94 14.67
C ARG A 17 -1.21 -14.46 15.11
N THR A 18 -1.67 -14.06 16.30
CA THR A 18 -2.96 -14.49 16.83
C THR A 18 -4.10 -14.01 15.94
N HIS A 19 -4.03 -12.78 15.43
CA HIS A 19 -5.01 -12.23 14.49
C HIS A 19 -5.08 -13.06 13.19
N PHE A 20 -3.93 -13.33 12.56
CA PHE A 20 -3.88 -14.14 11.34
C PHE A 20 -4.28 -15.60 11.56
N GLN A 21 -3.93 -16.20 12.70
CA GLN A 21 -4.41 -17.53 13.07
C GLN A 21 -5.94 -17.56 13.17
N GLN A 22 -6.55 -16.50 13.71
CA GLN A 22 -8.00 -16.39 13.78
C GLN A 22 -8.62 -16.28 12.38
N MET A 23 -8.08 -15.42 11.51
CA MET A 23 -8.53 -15.28 10.12
C MET A 23 -8.48 -16.62 9.37
N ILE A 24 -7.36 -17.33 9.49
CA ILE A 24 -7.14 -18.65 8.89
C ILE A 24 -8.13 -19.68 9.45
N SER A 25 -8.42 -19.63 10.76
CA SER A 25 -9.35 -20.57 11.39
C SER A 25 -10.77 -20.42 10.86
N TRP A 26 -11.25 -19.18 10.62
CA TRP A 26 -12.55 -18.96 10.00
C TRP A 26 -12.60 -19.53 8.58
N LEU A 27 -11.53 -19.38 7.80
CA LEU A 27 -11.43 -19.97 6.46
C LEU A 27 -11.42 -21.51 6.50
N ASP A 28 -10.70 -22.12 7.44
CA ASP A 28 -10.66 -23.58 7.62
C ASP A 28 -12.03 -24.14 8.05
N GLN A 29 -12.81 -23.38 8.83
CA GLN A 29 -14.16 -23.78 9.29
C GLN A 29 -15.26 -23.57 8.24
N ALA A 30 -15.06 -22.66 7.29
CA ALA A 30 -16.06 -22.36 6.27
C ALA A 30 -16.39 -23.59 5.38
N ASP A 31 -17.54 -23.56 4.71
CA ASP A 31 -17.94 -24.61 3.76
C ASP A 31 -17.01 -24.73 2.55
N ASP A 32 -17.05 -25.88 1.88
CA ASP A 32 -16.25 -26.17 0.67
C ASP A 32 -16.45 -25.15 -0.46
N VAL A 33 -17.63 -24.53 -0.51
CA VAL A 33 -17.98 -23.49 -1.47
C VAL A 33 -18.13 -22.17 -0.72
N LEU A 34 -17.15 -21.29 -0.89
CA LEU A 34 -17.22 -19.95 -0.31
C LEU A 34 -18.26 -19.09 -1.05
N PRO A 35 -19.15 -18.37 -0.33
CA PRO A 35 -20.07 -17.42 -0.95
C PRO A 35 -19.31 -16.28 -1.63
N ARG A 36 -19.78 -15.79 -2.79
CA ARG A 36 -19.19 -14.61 -3.42
C ARG A 36 -19.48 -13.35 -2.61
N TYR A 37 -18.55 -12.41 -2.60
CA TYR A 37 -18.76 -11.07 -2.06
C TYR A 37 -19.33 -10.17 -3.16
N GLU A 38 -20.56 -9.69 -2.95
CA GLU A 38 -21.29 -8.83 -3.90
C GLU A 38 -21.29 -9.39 -5.33
N ILE A 39 -20.90 -8.58 -6.31
CA ILE A 39 -20.83 -8.93 -7.74
C ILE A 39 -19.45 -9.43 -8.18
N PHE A 40 -18.46 -9.46 -7.28
CA PHE A 40 -17.08 -9.76 -7.62
C PHE A 40 -16.87 -11.27 -7.77
N GLU A 41 -16.33 -11.70 -8.91
CA GLU A 41 -16.16 -13.12 -9.22
C GLU A 41 -14.98 -13.77 -8.49
N HIS A 42 -13.99 -12.97 -8.12
CA HIS A 42 -12.72 -13.40 -7.51
C HIS A 42 -12.62 -13.06 -6.02
N ILE A 43 -13.70 -12.54 -5.40
CA ILE A 43 -13.76 -12.20 -3.98
C ILE A 43 -14.88 -12.99 -3.31
N TYR A 44 -14.55 -13.61 -2.19
CA TYR A 44 -15.42 -14.49 -1.44
C TYR A 44 -15.53 -14.09 0.02
N GLN A 45 -16.66 -14.40 0.63
CA GLN A 45 -16.95 -14.18 2.03
C GLN A 45 -16.36 -15.31 2.89
N VAL A 46 -15.70 -14.93 3.98
CA VAL A 46 -15.29 -15.85 5.05
C VAL A 46 -16.04 -15.42 6.31
N LEU A 47 -16.97 -16.29 6.71
CA LEU A 47 -17.88 -16.05 7.84
C LEU A 47 -17.38 -16.79 9.09
N ASP A 48 -17.72 -16.29 10.27
CA ASP A 48 -17.59 -17.06 11.51
C ASP A 48 -18.74 -18.07 11.71
N GLU A 49 -18.70 -18.80 12.82
CA GLU A 49 -19.71 -19.82 13.17
C GLU A 49 -21.11 -19.21 13.35
N GLU A 50 -21.20 -17.93 13.69
CA GLU A 50 -22.44 -17.17 13.79
C GLU A 50 -22.96 -16.63 12.44
N GLY A 51 -22.20 -16.81 11.35
CA GLY A 51 -22.54 -16.30 10.02
C GLY A 51 -22.20 -14.83 9.80
N THR A 52 -21.38 -14.24 10.67
CA THR A 52 -20.89 -12.86 10.55
C THR A 52 -19.72 -12.80 9.58
N LEU A 53 -19.72 -11.85 8.65
CA LEU A 53 -18.59 -11.63 7.74
C LEU A 53 -17.36 -11.11 8.51
N ARG A 54 -16.25 -11.85 8.44
CA ARG A 54 -15.01 -11.53 9.15
C ARG A 54 -13.85 -11.21 8.23
N CYS A 55 -13.69 -11.97 7.15
CA CYS A 55 -12.66 -11.74 6.15
C CYS A 55 -13.25 -11.83 4.75
N LEU A 56 -12.52 -11.25 3.81
CA LEU A 56 -12.67 -11.53 2.39
C LEU A 56 -11.53 -12.44 1.96
N PHE A 57 -11.83 -13.49 1.21
CA PHE A 57 -10.82 -14.25 0.47
C PHE A 57 -10.80 -13.75 -0.98
N LYS A 58 -9.67 -13.24 -1.44
CA LYS A 58 -9.49 -12.67 -2.78
C LYS A 58 -8.48 -13.50 -3.56
N GLU A 59 -8.92 -14.06 -4.69
CA GLU A 59 -8.02 -14.66 -5.68
C GLU A 59 -7.43 -13.53 -6.54
N PRO A 60 -6.12 -13.54 -6.84
CA PRO A 60 -5.49 -12.51 -7.67
C PRO A 60 -6.09 -12.57 -9.09
N GLN A 61 -6.39 -11.42 -9.67
CA GLN A 61 -7.12 -11.36 -10.95
C GLN A 61 -6.34 -11.98 -12.11
N ASP A 62 -5.01 -11.87 -12.08
CA ASP A 62 -4.10 -12.46 -13.05
C ASP A 62 -3.73 -13.93 -12.72
N GLY A 63 -4.24 -14.48 -11.62
CA GLY A 63 -3.92 -15.81 -11.12
C GLY A 63 -2.49 -15.95 -10.55
N SER A 64 -1.75 -14.84 -10.40
CA SER A 64 -0.35 -14.86 -10.01
C SER A 64 -0.16 -14.86 -8.50
N GLU A 65 0.68 -15.78 -8.03
CA GLU A 65 1.14 -15.79 -6.63
C GLU A 65 1.86 -14.49 -6.25
N VAL A 66 2.59 -13.90 -7.20
CA VAL A 66 3.33 -12.65 -6.96
C VAL A 66 2.36 -11.51 -6.66
N SER A 67 1.23 -11.44 -7.37
CA SER A 67 0.22 -10.40 -7.17
C SER A 67 -0.46 -10.53 -5.79
N ALA A 68 -0.81 -11.76 -5.39
CA ALA A 68 -1.32 -12.03 -4.06
C ALA A 68 -0.29 -11.74 -2.94
N LYS A 69 0.99 -12.11 -3.14
CA LYS A 69 2.06 -11.79 -2.17
C LYS A 69 2.38 -10.29 -2.11
N LYS A 70 2.25 -9.55 -3.22
CA LYS A 70 2.32 -8.08 -3.22
C LYS A 70 1.22 -7.49 -2.34
N GLU A 71 -0.02 -7.95 -2.47
CA GLU A 71 -1.12 -7.44 -1.65
C GLU A 71 -0.90 -7.71 -0.15
N ALA A 72 -0.42 -8.90 0.21
CA ALA A 72 -0.07 -9.24 1.59
C ALA A 72 1.17 -8.47 2.10
N CYS A 73 2.17 -8.22 1.27
CA CYS A 73 3.39 -7.54 1.70
C CYS A 73 3.14 -6.06 2.03
N VAL A 74 2.17 -5.41 1.36
CA VAL A 74 1.82 -4.01 1.66
C VAL A 74 1.37 -3.85 3.11
N TYR A 75 0.62 -4.80 3.67
CA TYR A 75 0.29 -4.78 5.10
C TYR A 75 1.53 -4.84 5.98
N LEU A 76 2.51 -5.69 5.63
CA LEU A 76 3.77 -5.82 6.38
C LEU A 76 4.63 -4.55 6.30
N LEU A 77 4.56 -3.85 5.17
CA LEU A 77 5.28 -2.61 4.89
C LEU A 77 4.56 -1.35 5.40
N ASP A 78 3.26 -1.42 5.72
CA ASP A 78 2.54 -0.34 6.40
C ASP A 78 2.87 -0.36 7.90
N HIS A 79 4.04 0.18 8.25
CA HIS A 79 4.50 0.18 9.64
C HIS A 79 3.62 1.06 10.53
N PRO A 80 3.41 0.70 11.79
CA PRO A 80 2.73 1.60 12.73
C PRO A 80 3.60 2.82 13.02
N TYR A 81 2.98 3.95 13.38
CA TYR A 81 3.65 5.23 13.56
C TYR A 81 4.98 5.16 14.36
N ASN A 82 4.97 4.48 15.51
CA ASN A 82 6.08 4.49 16.48
C ASN A 82 7.07 3.31 16.36
N ASN A 83 6.89 2.37 15.44
CA ASN A 83 7.71 1.15 15.44
C ASN A 83 7.72 0.47 14.05
N GLN A 84 8.67 -0.42 13.81
CA GLN A 84 8.63 -1.30 12.65
C GLN A 84 7.62 -2.43 12.89
N ARG A 85 6.99 -2.91 11.81
CA ARG A 85 5.99 -3.98 11.88
C ARG A 85 6.57 -5.30 12.40
N SER A 86 7.85 -5.56 12.09
CA SER A 86 8.61 -6.70 12.61
C SER A 86 8.71 -6.75 14.14
N ARG A 87 8.42 -5.65 14.84
CA ARG A 87 8.57 -5.49 16.30
C ARG A 87 7.32 -4.94 16.98
N SER A 88 6.23 -4.71 16.24
CA SER A 88 5.05 -4.02 16.75
C SER A 88 3.86 -4.95 16.92
N GLU A 89 3.23 -4.89 18.09
CA GLU A 89 1.96 -5.58 18.36
C GLU A 89 0.73 -4.80 17.85
N ASN A 90 0.91 -3.57 17.36
CA ASN A 90 -0.19 -2.79 16.79
C ASN A 90 -0.63 -3.38 15.44
N ILE A 91 -1.90 -3.79 15.34
CA ILE A 91 -2.49 -4.39 14.14
C ILE A 91 -2.44 -3.42 12.96
N TYR A 92 -2.90 -2.19 13.14
CA TYR A 92 -2.97 -1.22 12.03
C TYR A 92 -1.67 -0.45 11.86
N GLY A 93 -1.36 -0.11 10.61
CA GLY A 93 -0.22 0.73 10.24
C GLY A 93 -0.52 2.21 10.19
N TYR A 94 0.42 2.95 9.63
CA TYR A 94 0.34 4.39 9.51
C TYR A 94 -0.71 4.81 8.48
N ALA A 95 -0.75 4.12 7.34
CA ALA A 95 -1.74 4.33 6.29
C ALA A 95 -3.05 3.60 6.55
N GLY A 96 -3.04 2.60 7.43
CA GLY A 96 -4.25 1.86 7.81
C GLY A 96 -4.60 0.74 6.85
N VAL A 97 -3.59 0.14 6.20
CA VAL A 97 -3.78 -1.07 5.39
C VAL A 97 -4.37 -2.16 6.28
N LEU A 98 -5.44 -2.79 5.81
CA LEU A 98 -6.10 -3.86 6.55
C LEU A 98 -5.17 -5.07 6.69
N PRO A 99 -5.27 -5.83 7.80
CA PRO A 99 -4.59 -7.11 7.93
C PRO A 99 -4.83 -8.01 6.72
N THR A 100 -3.73 -8.36 6.04
CA THR A 100 -3.74 -9.17 4.82
C THR A 100 -2.74 -10.31 4.96
N VAL A 101 -3.21 -11.54 4.76
CA VAL A 101 -2.39 -12.75 4.80
C VAL A 101 -2.60 -13.58 3.54
N PHE A 102 -1.51 -13.89 2.85
CA PHE A 102 -1.53 -14.83 1.74
C PHE A 102 -1.75 -16.25 2.25
N VAL A 103 -2.61 -16.99 1.57
CA VAL A 103 -2.89 -18.39 1.87
C VAL A 103 -2.96 -19.22 0.59
N ARG A 104 -2.43 -20.43 0.66
CA ARG A 104 -2.65 -21.51 -0.30
C ARG A 104 -3.25 -22.69 0.44
N PHE A 105 -4.31 -23.27 -0.09
CA PHE A 105 -5.00 -24.37 0.56
C PHE A 105 -5.79 -25.20 -0.43
N THR A 106 -6.18 -26.39 0.01
CA THR A 106 -7.10 -27.25 -0.73
C THR A 106 -8.46 -27.27 -0.04
N LYS A 107 -9.52 -27.03 -0.81
CA LYS A 107 -10.91 -27.03 -0.33
C LYS A 107 -11.80 -27.81 -1.30
N GLY A 108 -12.50 -28.82 -0.79
CA GLY A 108 -13.04 -29.90 -1.63
C GLY A 108 -11.97 -30.48 -2.57
N ASN A 109 -12.20 -30.38 -3.88
CA ASN A 109 -11.26 -30.82 -4.93
C ASN A 109 -10.52 -29.65 -5.63
N ARG A 110 -10.57 -28.44 -5.06
CA ARG A 110 -9.94 -27.25 -5.64
C ARG A 110 -8.70 -26.86 -4.83
N ASN A 111 -7.58 -26.63 -5.51
CA ASN A 111 -6.46 -25.90 -4.94
C ASN A 111 -6.74 -24.40 -5.13
N MET A 112 -6.72 -23.65 -4.04
CA MET A 112 -7.03 -22.23 -4.00
C MET A 112 -5.79 -21.47 -3.53
N MET A 113 -5.59 -20.27 -4.07
CA MET A 113 -4.50 -19.37 -3.68
C MET A 113 -4.99 -17.93 -3.79
N GLY A 114 -4.64 -17.13 -2.78
CA GLY A 114 -5.03 -15.73 -2.73
C GLY A 114 -4.67 -15.11 -1.40
N VAL A 115 -5.38 -14.05 -1.02
CA VAL A 115 -5.22 -13.39 0.26
C VAL A 115 -6.51 -13.42 1.08
N LEU A 116 -6.38 -13.60 2.38
CA LEU A 116 -7.41 -13.23 3.35
C LEU A 116 -7.16 -11.79 3.78
N ILE A 117 -8.19 -10.96 3.66
CA ILE A 117 -8.18 -9.55 4.04
C ILE A 117 -9.24 -9.37 5.12
N ASP A 118 -8.90 -8.67 6.20
CA ASP A 118 -9.86 -8.28 7.23
C ASP A 118 -11.06 -7.55 6.60
N TYR A 119 -12.28 -7.92 7.00
CA TYR A 119 -13.47 -7.18 6.61
C TYR A 119 -13.74 -6.04 7.61
N VAL A 120 -14.04 -4.86 7.08
CA VAL A 120 -14.50 -3.71 7.86
C VAL A 120 -15.73 -3.11 7.21
N GLU A 121 -16.72 -2.74 8.03
CA GLU A 121 -17.85 -1.95 7.54
C GLU A 121 -17.38 -0.53 7.19
N THR A 122 -17.84 -0.04 6.05
CA THR A 122 -17.47 1.27 5.51
C THR A 122 -18.72 2.03 5.08
N VAL A 123 -18.59 3.35 4.93
CA VAL A 123 -19.68 4.21 4.47
C VAL A 123 -19.62 4.45 2.95
N GLY A 124 -18.82 3.66 2.23
CA GLY A 124 -18.57 3.76 0.80
C GLY A 124 -17.12 4.10 0.48
N ASN A 125 -16.81 4.22 -0.80
CA ASN A 125 -15.51 4.71 -1.26
C ASN A 125 -15.40 6.24 -1.13
N VAL A 126 -14.22 6.79 -1.42
CA VAL A 126 -13.93 8.22 -1.25
C VAL A 126 -14.84 9.14 -2.08
N ALA A 127 -15.20 8.72 -3.30
CA ALA A 127 -16.02 9.50 -4.21
C ALA A 127 -17.50 9.51 -3.77
N GLU A 128 -18.01 8.35 -3.35
CA GLU A 128 -19.33 8.21 -2.77
C GLU A 128 -19.47 9.00 -1.47
N TYR A 129 -18.47 8.89 -0.59
CA TYR A 129 -18.45 9.61 0.68
C TYR A 129 -18.48 11.12 0.46
N SER A 130 -17.61 11.64 -0.41
CA SER A 130 -17.54 13.08 -0.71
C SER A 130 -18.84 13.62 -1.30
N THR A 131 -19.55 12.79 -2.08
CA THR A 131 -20.87 13.14 -2.62
C THR A 131 -21.96 13.14 -1.55
N ARG A 132 -21.95 12.15 -0.66
CA ARG A 132 -22.98 11.97 0.38
C ARG A 132 -22.80 12.94 1.56
N TYR A 133 -21.57 13.31 1.88
CA TYR A 133 -21.21 14.12 3.05
C TYR A 133 -20.37 15.36 2.68
N PRO A 134 -20.88 16.29 1.85
CA PRO A 134 -20.11 17.45 1.38
C PRO A 134 -19.68 18.42 2.50
N HIS A 135 -20.24 18.28 3.71
CA HIS A 135 -19.94 19.11 4.88
C HIS A 135 -19.05 18.41 5.93
N ALA A 136 -18.62 17.18 5.66
CA ALA A 136 -17.68 16.43 6.50
C ALA A 136 -16.49 15.98 5.64
N PRO A 137 -15.60 16.90 5.23
CA PRO A 137 -14.53 16.57 4.30
C PRO A 137 -13.50 15.63 4.93
N ILE A 138 -12.91 14.78 4.10
CA ILE A 138 -11.74 13.98 4.47
C ILE A 138 -10.57 14.93 4.71
N SER A 139 -9.87 14.74 5.82
CA SER A 139 -8.73 15.59 6.15
C SER A 139 -7.55 15.36 5.22
N ALA A 140 -6.77 16.41 4.96
CA ALA A 140 -5.50 16.31 4.25
C ALA A 140 -4.54 15.31 4.88
N ALA A 141 -4.54 15.19 6.21
CA ALA A 141 -3.68 14.24 6.94
C ALA A 141 -4.02 12.77 6.63
N GLN A 142 -5.30 12.44 6.42
CA GLN A 142 -5.70 11.09 5.99
C GLN A 142 -5.21 10.80 4.57
N MET A 143 -5.31 11.79 3.69
CA MET A 143 -4.88 11.64 2.31
C MET A 143 -3.35 11.59 2.16
N GLU A 144 -2.62 12.37 2.97
CA GLU A 144 -1.16 12.36 3.07
C GLU A 144 -0.65 10.94 3.39
N LYS A 145 -1.28 10.24 4.34
CA LYS A 145 -0.92 8.87 4.72
C LYS A 145 -1.06 7.87 3.57
N VAL A 146 -2.17 7.94 2.82
CA VAL A 146 -2.39 7.09 1.64
C VAL A 146 -1.38 7.42 0.54
N ALA A 147 -1.17 8.70 0.26
CA ALA A 147 -0.22 9.13 -0.76
C ALA A 147 1.22 8.71 -0.42
N MET A 148 1.64 8.80 0.84
CA MET A 148 2.94 8.32 1.28
C MET A 148 3.11 6.82 1.06
N LEU A 149 2.08 6.02 1.35
CA LEU A 149 2.09 4.58 1.07
C LEU A 149 2.24 4.31 -0.43
N ASP A 150 1.43 4.97 -1.25
CA ASP A 150 1.41 4.78 -2.70
C ASP A 150 2.73 5.23 -3.35
N LEU A 151 3.27 6.38 -2.94
CA LEU A 151 4.56 6.89 -3.42
C LEU A 151 5.69 5.95 -3.04
N ARG A 152 5.71 5.43 -1.80
CA ARG A 152 6.74 4.47 -1.36
C ARG A 152 6.68 3.15 -2.13
N LEU A 153 5.48 2.72 -2.50
CA LEU A 153 5.25 1.41 -3.13
C LEU A 153 5.09 1.50 -4.65
N GLY A 154 5.28 2.68 -5.25
CA GLY A 154 5.08 2.88 -6.68
C GLY A 154 3.71 2.36 -7.15
N ASN A 155 2.64 2.64 -6.38
CA ASN A 155 1.31 2.10 -6.65
C ASN A 155 0.70 2.76 -7.89
N MET A 156 0.31 1.94 -8.86
CA MET A 156 -0.22 2.40 -10.13
C MET A 156 -1.74 2.39 -10.25
N ASP A 157 -2.46 1.86 -9.26
CA ASP A 157 -3.90 1.70 -9.38
C ASP A 157 -4.64 2.25 -8.16
N ARG A 158 -4.15 3.36 -7.60
CA ARG A 158 -4.92 4.10 -6.59
C ARG A 158 -6.06 4.88 -7.25
N ASN A 159 -7.09 4.16 -7.66
CA ASN A 159 -8.33 4.72 -8.17
C ASN A 159 -9.33 5.01 -7.01
N PRO A 160 -10.50 5.63 -7.27
CA PRO A 160 -11.47 5.96 -6.22
C PRO A 160 -12.04 4.76 -5.47
N ASP A 161 -12.22 3.63 -6.15
CA ASP A 161 -12.79 2.41 -5.57
C ASP A 161 -11.79 1.72 -4.62
N ASN A 162 -10.50 1.99 -4.81
CA ASN A 162 -9.41 1.50 -3.97
C ASN A 162 -9.16 2.34 -2.71
N MET A 163 -10.08 3.24 -2.36
CA MET A 163 -10.03 4.05 -1.13
C MET A 163 -11.37 4.02 -0.43
N LEU A 164 -11.49 3.15 0.57
CA LEU A 164 -12.70 3.07 1.38
C LEU A 164 -12.72 4.14 2.46
N VAL A 165 -13.90 4.54 2.91
CA VAL A 165 -14.07 5.48 4.01
C VAL A 165 -14.79 4.81 5.16
N ARG A 166 -14.18 4.82 6.34
CA ARG A 166 -14.79 4.40 7.60
C ARG A 166 -14.97 5.61 8.50
N LEU A 167 -16.07 5.65 9.25
CA LEU A 167 -16.24 6.63 10.31
C LEU A 167 -15.71 6.07 11.63
N ASP A 168 -14.96 6.86 12.37
CA ASP A 168 -14.64 6.54 13.77
C ASP A 168 -15.87 6.74 14.68
N ASP A 169 -15.72 6.41 15.96
CA ASP A 169 -16.78 6.55 16.97
C ASP A 169 -17.27 8.00 17.13
N GLY A 170 -16.45 8.98 16.74
CA GLY A 170 -16.78 10.40 16.72
C GLY A 170 -17.41 10.88 15.42
N GLY A 171 -17.58 9.99 14.43
CA GLY A 171 -18.09 10.32 13.11
C GLY A 171 -17.08 10.96 12.16
N SER A 172 -15.78 10.96 12.50
CA SER A 172 -14.75 11.50 11.62
C SER A 172 -14.34 10.48 10.55
N PRO A 173 -14.16 10.89 9.29
CA PRO A 173 -13.78 9.97 8.22
C PRO A 173 -12.29 9.61 8.28
N HIS A 174 -12.02 8.31 8.15
CA HIS A 174 -10.70 7.71 7.96
C HIS A 174 -10.68 6.98 6.62
N VAL A 175 -9.60 7.16 5.87
CA VAL A 175 -9.43 6.51 4.57
C VAL A 175 -8.68 5.21 4.75
N ILE A 176 -9.17 4.13 4.15
CA ILE A 176 -8.57 2.81 4.19
C ILE A 176 -8.12 2.46 2.77
N PRO A 177 -6.80 2.43 2.50
CA PRO A 177 -6.29 1.98 1.22
C PRO A 177 -6.47 0.46 1.11
N ILE A 178 -7.03 0.01 0.00
CA ILE A 178 -7.20 -1.42 -0.34
C ILE A 178 -6.64 -1.71 -1.73
N ASP A 179 -6.64 -2.98 -2.13
CA ASP A 179 -6.28 -3.45 -3.46
C ASP A 179 -4.90 -2.97 -3.95
N HIS A 180 -3.87 -3.69 -3.49
CA HIS A 180 -2.47 -3.30 -3.66
C HIS A 180 -1.69 -4.17 -4.65
N GLU A 181 -2.37 -4.95 -5.49
CA GLU A 181 -1.71 -5.87 -6.44
C GLU A 181 -0.82 -5.13 -7.45
N MET A 182 -1.17 -3.87 -7.76
CA MET A 182 -0.54 -3.04 -8.80
C MET A 182 0.64 -2.19 -8.31
N ILE A 183 1.26 -2.54 -7.19
CA ILE A 183 2.54 -1.94 -6.78
C ILE A 183 3.67 -2.36 -7.73
N PHE A 184 4.49 -1.41 -8.15
CA PHE A 184 5.63 -1.64 -9.06
C PHE A 184 5.25 -2.45 -10.32
N ALA A 185 4.06 -2.25 -10.88
CA ALA A 185 3.57 -3.04 -12.02
C ALA A 185 3.90 -2.43 -13.40
N ASN A 186 4.61 -1.29 -13.45
CA ASN A 186 4.88 -0.57 -14.69
C ASN A 186 6.14 -1.16 -15.30
N GLU A 187 5.98 -1.98 -16.34
CA GLU A 187 7.13 -2.59 -17.02
C GLU A 187 7.71 -1.70 -18.13
N VAL A 188 7.05 -0.58 -18.47
CA VAL A 188 7.53 0.37 -19.49
C VAL A 188 8.27 1.53 -18.83
N GLN A 189 7.68 2.12 -17.79
CA GLN A 189 8.25 3.19 -16.98
C GLN A 189 8.31 2.73 -15.52
N ASN A 190 9.39 2.01 -15.19
CA ASN A 190 9.61 1.32 -13.92
C ASN A 190 9.52 2.21 -12.67
N TYR A 191 9.63 3.53 -12.85
CA TYR A 191 9.64 4.53 -11.79
C TYR A 191 8.54 5.57 -11.98
N ASN A 192 7.34 5.10 -12.36
CA ASN A 192 6.15 5.90 -12.57
C ASN A 192 4.91 5.26 -11.92
N ILE A 193 4.10 6.05 -11.21
CA ILE A 193 2.85 5.64 -10.53
C ILE A 193 1.56 5.78 -11.38
N VAL A 194 1.71 5.81 -12.71
CA VAL A 194 0.68 5.69 -13.77
C VAL A 194 -0.06 6.96 -14.22
N SER A 195 -0.58 6.86 -15.45
CA SER A 195 -1.63 7.70 -16.03
C SER A 195 -2.89 6.83 -16.27
N PRO A 196 -4.06 7.14 -15.67
CA PRO A 196 -4.37 8.39 -14.98
C PRO A 196 -3.68 8.51 -13.61
N PRO A 197 -3.40 9.75 -13.15
CA PRO A 197 -2.74 9.95 -11.85
C PRO A 197 -3.52 9.33 -10.70
N PRO A 198 -2.85 9.03 -9.56
CA PRO A 198 -3.51 8.58 -8.36
C PRO A 198 -4.67 9.50 -7.96
N HIS A 199 -5.77 8.91 -7.49
CA HIS A 199 -6.99 9.67 -7.28
C HIS A 199 -6.85 10.74 -6.19
N TRP A 200 -5.95 10.57 -5.22
CA TRP A 200 -5.63 11.61 -4.24
C TRP A 200 -5.06 12.89 -4.87
N LEU A 201 -4.34 12.78 -6.00
CA LEU A 201 -3.87 13.94 -6.75
C LEU A 201 -5.04 14.62 -7.48
N GLN A 202 -5.93 13.83 -8.08
CA GLN A 202 -7.13 14.35 -8.74
C GLN A 202 -8.10 15.03 -7.77
N LEU A 203 -8.21 14.54 -6.53
CA LEU A 203 -9.00 15.17 -5.47
C LEU A 203 -8.45 16.56 -5.13
N HIS A 204 -7.14 16.75 -5.18
CA HIS A 204 -6.52 18.07 -5.02
C HIS A 204 -6.80 19.00 -6.19
N GLU A 205 -6.62 18.54 -7.43
CA GLU A 205 -6.94 19.32 -8.63
C GLU A 205 -8.40 19.80 -8.66
N ARG A 206 -9.30 19.02 -8.05
CA ARG A 206 -10.73 19.35 -7.90
C ARG A 206 -11.05 20.15 -6.62
N SER A 207 -10.04 20.55 -5.86
CA SER A 207 -10.19 21.29 -4.58
C SER A 207 -11.02 20.56 -3.52
N VAL A 208 -11.01 19.21 -3.53
CA VAL A 208 -11.71 18.38 -2.52
C VAL A 208 -10.82 18.17 -1.29
N VAL A 209 -9.53 17.91 -1.50
CA VAL A 209 -8.53 17.75 -0.42
C VAL A 209 -7.27 18.51 -0.79
N ASP A 210 -6.75 19.31 0.15
CA ASP A 210 -5.51 20.04 -0.08
C ASP A 210 -4.29 19.22 0.37
N VAL A 211 -3.64 18.55 -0.58
CA VAL A 211 -2.38 17.81 -0.38
C VAL A 211 -1.15 18.65 -0.79
N ASN A 212 -1.32 19.94 -1.10
CA ASN A 212 -0.20 20.85 -1.34
C ASN A 212 0.16 21.61 -0.06
N LYS A 213 0.45 20.84 1.00
CA LYS A 213 0.86 21.37 2.30
C LYS A 213 2.16 20.72 2.74
N GLU A 214 2.86 21.43 3.61
CA GLU A 214 4.01 20.87 4.33
C GLU A 214 3.58 19.61 5.08
N PHE A 215 4.44 18.59 5.03
CA PHE A 215 4.24 17.37 5.79
C PHE A 215 4.15 17.66 7.28
N SER A 216 3.24 16.97 7.96
CA SER A 216 3.16 17.05 9.41
C SER A 216 4.46 16.52 10.06
N ALA A 217 4.80 17.05 11.24
CA ALA A 217 5.95 16.53 12.02
C ALA A 217 5.81 15.03 12.33
N GLU A 218 4.57 14.54 12.44
CA GLU A 218 4.24 13.12 12.55
C GLU A 218 4.71 12.36 11.30
N SER A 219 4.30 12.78 10.10
CA SER A 219 4.70 12.14 8.84
C SER A 219 6.19 12.18 8.58
N VAL A 220 6.85 13.31 8.87
CA VAL A 220 8.31 13.43 8.78
C VAL A 220 8.98 12.41 9.70
N SER A 221 8.58 12.38 10.97
CA SER A 221 9.12 11.44 11.96
C SER A 221 8.88 9.98 11.56
N TYR A 222 7.72 9.67 10.97
CA TYR A 222 7.41 8.34 10.46
C TYR A 222 8.35 7.93 9.33
N LEU A 223 8.57 8.80 8.33
CA LEU A 223 9.43 8.54 7.19
C LEU A 223 10.89 8.33 7.56
N GLU A 224 11.41 9.11 8.50
CA GLU A 224 12.79 8.97 8.99
C GLU A 224 13.08 7.54 9.50
N ARG A 225 12.08 6.91 10.13
CA ARG A 225 12.18 5.55 10.69
C ARG A 225 12.10 4.42 9.65
N LEU A 226 11.66 4.69 8.42
CA LEU A 226 11.57 3.67 7.37
C LEU A 226 12.98 3.26 6.91
N GLN A 227 13.23 1.96 6.85
CA GLN A 227 14.53 1.36 6.52
C GLN A 227 14.32 0.29 5.44
N PRO A 228 14.40 0.63 4.14
CA PRO A 228 13.99 -0.28 3.07
C PRO A 228 14.83 -1.57 3.02
N GLU A 229 16.09 -1.55 3.45
CA GLU A 229 16.90 -2.75 3.64
C GLU A 229 16.32 -3.69 4.69
N GLU A 230 16.02 -3.19 5.90
CA GLU A 230 15.44 -3.99 6.99
C GLU A 230 14.05 -4.51 6.61
N ASP A 231 13.29 -3.73 5.83
CA ASP A 231 11.98 -4.09 5.34
C ASP A 231 12.04 -5.27 4.36
N ILE A 232 12.98 -5.25 3.40
CA ILE A 232 13.20 -6.38 2.46
C ILE A 232 13.67 -7.62 3.24
N GLU A 233 14.61 -7.48 4.17
CA GLU A 233 15.04 -8.58 5.02
C GLU A 233 13.90 -9.17 5.85
N PHE A 234 12.98 -8.34 6.32
CA PHE A 234 11.79 -8.79 7.04
C PHE A 234 10.83 -9.57 6.14
N LEU A 235 10.60 -9.14 4.90
CA LEU A 235 9.80 -9.90 3.93
C LEU A 235 10.42 -11.28 3.64
N THR A 236 11.74 -11.33 3.42
CA THR A 236 12.48 -12.58 3.19
C THR A 236 12.34 -13.52 4.38
N ARG A 237 12.54 -13.03 5.61
CA ARG A 237 12.32 -13.82 6.83
C ARG A 237 10.88 -14.33 6.92
N CYS A 238 9.90 -13.49 6.56
CA CYS A 238 8.50 -13.86 6.50
C CYS A 238 8.15 -14.87 5.40
N GLY A 239 9.11 -15.36 4.61
CA GLY A 239 8.89 -16.42 3.62
C GLY A 239 8.58 -15.93 2.21
N TRP A 240 8.82 -14.65 1.91
CA TRP A 240 8.78 -14.15 0.54
C TRP A 240 10.04 -13.36 0.24
N GLU A 241 10.87 -13.88 -0.67
CA GLU A 241 12.07 -13.18 -1.16
C GLU A 241 11.67 -12.28 -2.34
N PRO A 242 11.58 -10.95 -2.16
CA PRO A 242 11.25 -10.06 -3.25
C PRO A 242 12.42 -10.03 -4.24
N GLY A 243 12.15 -10.25 -5.53
CA GLY A 243 13.22 -10.28 -6.55
C GLY A 243 13.96 -8.94 -6.66
N MET A 244 15.13 -8.96 -7.32
CA MET A 244 16.01 -7.79 -7.46
C MET A 244 15.28 -6.53 -7.97
N VAL A 245 14.38 -6.68 -8.95
CA VAL A 245 13.59 -5.58 -9.52
C VAL A 245 12.67 -4.95 -8.47
N PHE A 246 12.03 -5.75 -7.63
CA PHE A 246 11.20 -5.25 -6.54
C PHE A 246 12.07 -4.47 -5.54
N GLY A 247 13.19 -5.06 -5.12
CA GLY A 247 14.10 -4.43 -4.16
C GLY A 247 14.68 -3.10 -4.65
N GLU A 248 15.10 -3.04 -5.92
CA GLU A 248 15.58 -1.81 -6.57
C GLU A 248 14.50 -0.73 -6.59
N ARG A 249 13.31 -1.04 -7.13
CA ARG A 249 12.18 -0.09 -7.21
C ARG A 249 11.79 0.41 -5.82
N PHE A 250 11.61 -0.50 -4.86
CA PHE A 250 11.21 -0.13 -3.49
C PHE A 250 12.21 0.78 -2.79
N LYS A 251 13.51 0.53 -2.94
CA LYS A 251 14.56 1.40 -2.38
C LYS A 251 14.54 2.79 -3.02
N ILE A 252 14.44 2.86 -4.34
CA ILE A 252 14.43 4.13 -5.09
C ILE A 252 13.19 4.96 -4.74
N PHE A 253 11.99 4.36 -4.75
CA PHE A 253 10.77 5.06 -4.35
C PHE A 253 10.78 5.51 -2.89
N THR A 254 11.34 4.70 -1.98
CA THR A 254 11.53 5.09 -0.57
C THR A 254 12.51 6.26 -0.45
N ALA A 255 13.64 6.24 -1.15
CA ALA A 255 14.61 7.32 -1.15
C ALA A 255 14.04 8.61 -1.74
N PHE A 256 13.33 8.52 -2.88
CA PHE A 256 12.60 9.62 -3.49
C PHE A 256 11.65 10.30 -2.50
N LEU A 257 10.79 9.52 -1.83
CA LEU A 257 9.86 10.05 -0.85
C LEU A 257 10.58 10.71 0.33
N LYS A 258 11.59 10.05 0.92
CA LYS A 258 12.34 10.58 2.07
C LYS A 258 13.06 11.88 1.72
N THR A 259 13.73 11.92 0.57
CA THR A 259 14.45 13.11 0.09
C THR A 259 13.47 14.26 -0.15
N GLY A 260 12.40 14.02 -0.91
CA GLY A 260 11.38 15.03 -1.17
C GLY A 260 10.81 15.67 0.09
N VAL A 261 10.42 14.85 1.06
CA VAL A 261 9.92 15.34 2.35
C VAL A 261 10.98 16.13 3.12
N SER A 262 12.24 15.68 3.13
CA SER A 262 13.33 16.40 3.81
C SER A 262 13.62 17.78 3.21
N LEU A 263 13.32 17.97 1.92
CA LEU A 263 13.43 19.25 1.22
C LEU A 263 12.17 20.12 1.31
N GLY A 264 11.10 19.64 1.96
CA GLY A 264 9.84 20.36 2.09
C GLY A 264 8.92 20.26 0.87
N ILE A 265 9.25 19.41 -0.11
CA ILE A 265 8.39 19.18 -1.29
C ILE A 265 7.11 18.47 -0.83
N THR A 266 5.96 19.04 -1.17
CA THR A 266 4.64 18.55 -0.72
C THR A 266 4.22 17.26 -1.44
N VAL A 267 3.18 16.58 -0.91
CA VAL A 267 2.57 15.42 -1.57
C VAL A 267 2.12 15.75 -3.00
N TYR A 268 1.58 16.94 -3.23
CA TYR A 268 1.14 17.36 -4.57
C TYR A 268 2.31 17.31 -5.56
N HIS A 269 3.42 17.97 -5.24
CA HIS A 269 4.59 18.04 -6.11
C HIS A 269 5.29 16.68 -6.28
N LEU A 270 5.43 15.90 -5.20
CA LEU A 270 5.94 14.53 -5.30
C LEU A 270 5.05 13.63 -6.17
N GLY A 271 3.74 13.83 -6.11
CA GLY A 271 2.78 13.17 -6.97
C GLY A 271 2.97 13.54 -8.44
N LEU A 272 3.17 14.81 -8.77
CA LEU A 272 3.45 15.23 -10.15
C LEU A 272 4.74 14.59 -10.69
N ILE A 273 5.81 14.63 -9.90
CA ILE A 273 7.11 14.06 -10.25
C ILE A 273 7.01 12.55 -10.48
N ALA A 274 6.33 11.83 -9.59
CA ALA A 274 6.19 10.38 -9.67
C ALA A 274 5.17 9.92 -10.73
N ALA A 275 4.18 10.75 -11.07
CA ALA A 275 3.16 10.45 -12.08
C ALA A 275 3.54 10.92 -13.49
N TYR A 276 4.79 11.38 -13.68
CA TYR A 276 5.30 11.85 -14.97
C TYR A 276 4.50 13.06 -15.50
N LYS A 277 4.28 14.06 -14.63
CA LYS A 277 3.44 15.25 -14.87
C LYS A 277 4.16 16.58 -14.73
N CYS A 278 5.47 16.59 -14.48
CA CYS A 278 6.24 17.84 -14.52
C CYS A 278 6.33 18.37 -15.96
N ASP A 279 6.20 19.68 -16.12
CA ASP A 279 6.35 20.36 -17.41
C ASP A 279 7.79 20.24 -17.93
N ASP A 280 8.78 20.42 -17.04
CA ASP A 280 10.15 20.01 -17.31
C ASP A 280 10.30 18.52 -17.00
N MET A 281 10.55 17.75 -18.06
CA MET A 281 10.62 16.31 -17.97
C MET A 281 11.76 15.82 -17.07
N THR A 282 12.84 16.61 -16.94
CA THR A 282 14.03 16.23 -16.18
C THR A 282 13.78 16.09 -14.67
N PHE A 283 12.65 16.62 -14.18
CA PHE A 283 12.24 16.45 -12.79
C PHE A 283 11.43 15.20 -12.53
N ASN A 284 10.91 14.51 -13.55
CA ASN A 284 10.13 13.29 -13.31
C ASN A 284 11.05 12.17 -12.81
N LEU A 285 10.57 11.38 -11.84
CA LEU A 285 11.39 10.33 -11.21
C LEU A 285 11.92 9.32 -12.25
N GLN A 286 11.10 9.00 -13.26
CA GLN A 286 11.49 8.14 -14.37
C GLN A 286 12.72 8.66 -15.12
N ASP A 287 12.75 9.95 -15.45
CA ASP A 287 13.87 10.58 -16.14
C ASP A 287 15.10 10.67 -15.23
N ILE A 288 14.93 11.08 -13.97
CA ILE A 288 16.03 11.14 -12.99
C ILE A 288 16.77 9.81 -12.93
N VAL A 289 16.05 8.70 -12.88
CA VAL A 289 16.63 7.36 -12.77
C VAL A 289 17.27 6.90 -14.09
N GLU A 290 16.67 7.20 -15.24
CA GLU A 290 17.21 6.79 -16.56
C GLU A 290 18.52 7.47 -16.94
N HIS A 291 18.81 8.65 -16.36
CA HIS A 291 20.07 9.37 -16.57
C HIS A 291 21.24 8.81 -15.75
N VAL A 292 21.01 7.80 -14.90
CA VAL A 292 22.05 7.17 -14.08
C VAL A 292 22.54 5.87 -14.72
N GLU A 293 23.86 5.70 -14.79
CA GLU A 293 24.49 4.48 -15.30
C GLU A 293 24.14 3.26 -14.43
N ARG A 294 23.69 2.17 -15.07
CA ARG A 294 23.35 0.91 -14.39
C ARG A 294 24.59 0.06 -14.12
N ASP A 295 25.18 0.27 -12.94
CA ASP A 295 26.32 -0.48 -12.40
C ASP A 295 26.03 -1.00 -10.96
N GLU A 296 27.07 -1.49 -10.26
CA GLU A 296 26.94 -1.97 -8.87
C GLU A 296 26.56 -0.86 -7.88
N ALA A 297 26.84 0.40 -8.20
CA ALA A 297 26.52 1.57 -7.40
C ALA A 297 25.20 2.24 -7.82
N PHE A 298 24.44 1.66 -8.76
CA PHE A 298 23.26 2.24 -9.38
C PHE A 298 22.29 2.88 -8.38
N VAL A 299 21.83 2.14 -7.36
CA VAL A 299 20.89 2.66 -6.36
C VAL A 299 21.48 3.84 -5.57
N ALA A 300 22.77 3.78 -5.23
CA ALA A 300 23.43 4.88 -4.52
C ALA A 300 23.55 6.13 -5.40
N ASN A 301 23.90 5.95 -6.67
CA ASN A 301 24.00 7.04 -7.65
C ASN A 301 22.62 7.65 -7.97
N VAL A 302 21.57 6.84 -8.04
CA VAL A 302 20.18 7.31 -8.17
C VAL A 302 19.79 8.15 -6.96
N ASN A 303 20.15 7.74 -5.74
CA ASN A 303 19.84 8.53 -4.54
C ASN A 303 20.51 9.91 -4.57
N ILE A 304 21.74 10.01 -5.09
CA ILE A 304 22.44 11.29 -5.30
C ILE A 304 21.69 12.12 -6.37
N ALA A 305 21.35 11.51 -7.51
CA ALA A 305 20.63 12.20 -8.58
C ALA A 305 19.25 12.71 -8.14
N ILE A 306 18.51 11.94 -7.33
CA ILE A 306 17.26 12.36 -6.69
C ILE A 306 17.51 13.58 -5.80
N TRP A 307 18.53 13.55 -4.95
CA TRP A 307 18.85 14.69 -4.08
C TRP A 307 19.12 15.96 -4.88
N ASP A 308 19.98 15.89 -5.88
CA ASP A 308 20.34 17.05 -6.70
C ASP A 308 19.12 17.60 -7.45
N ARG A 309 18.36 16.73 -8.13
CA ARG A 309 17.20 17.15 -8.94
C ARG A 309 16.05 17.69 -8.11
N LEU A 310 15.80 17.12 -6.93
CA LEU A 310 14.77 17.63 -6.03
C LEU A 310 15.20 18.93 -5.33
N THR A 311 16.50 19.13 -5.12
CA THR A 311 17.02 20.41 -4.64
C THR A 311 16.78 21.49 -5.69
N ASP A 312 17.17 21.24 -6.95
CA ASP A 312 16.91 22.14 -8.08
C ASP A 312 15.41 22.47 -8.18
N TYR A 313 14.54 21.45 -8.13
CA TYR A 313 13.09 21.62 -8.21
C TYR A 313 12.52 22.56 -7.14
N ASN A 314 13.07 22.52 -5.93
CA ASN A 314 12.58 23.29 -4.79
C ASN A 314 13.11 24.74 -4.76
N GLU A 315 14.13 25.04 -5.57
CA GLU A 315 14.70 26.39 -5.71
C GLU A 315 14.09 27.20 -6.87
N GLU A 316 13.34 26.55 -7.78
CA GLU A 316 12.58 27.17 -8.88
C GLU A 316 11.23 27.78 -8.43
#